data_AF-A0A8J4YDQ9-F1
#
_entry.id   AF-A0A8J4YDQ9-F1
#
_cell.length_a   1.000
_cell.length_b   1.000
_cell.length_c   1.000
_cell.angle_alpha   90.00
_cell.angle_beta   90.00
_cell.angle_gamma   90.00
#
_symmetry.space_group_name_H-M   'P 1'
#
loop_
_entity.id
_entity.type
_entity.pdbx_description
1 polymer ?
#
loop_
_entity_poly.entity_id
_entity_poly.type
_entity_poly.pdbx_seq_one_letter_code
_entity_poly.pdbx_strand_id
1 'polypeptide(L)'
;MLCDTAILFWRCDSIAVLHQVAVYKRFWLRFANVAFDLTALDNIEKHFTVNNYTDSGLLQMYWHDFVIKFDNQYPEHPWEDAEKQIYDMILQVFQAATSEDIPTGIPHNPQCKGFYGLDVMLQWTTRAGTKSMEPQLLEVNFGSDCKRACEYYPEFFNDILSVMFLDETEGHNVAVLE
;
A
#
# COMPACT_ATOMS: atom_id res chain seq x y z
N MET A 1 6.39 -8.15 7.91
CA MET A 1 5.32 -8.52 6.95
C MET A 1 5.20 -7.38 5.98
N LEU A 2 5.28 -7.64 4.69
CA LEU A 2 5.12 -6.62 3.65
C LEU A 2 3.70 -6.69 3.10
N CYS A 3 3.01 -5.55 3.16
CA CYS A 3 1.75 -5.27 2.51
C CYS A 3 2.07 -4.40 1.30
N ASP A 4 1.96 -4.96 0.10
CA ASP A 4 1.92 -4.14 -1.11
C ASP A 4 0.51 -3.58 -1.22
N THR A 5 0.37 -2.27 -1.09
CA THR A 5 -0.89 -1.60 -1.40
C THR A 5 -0.74 -0.91 -2.74
N ALA A 6 -1.63 -1.19 -3.69
CA ALA A 6 -1.73 -0.40 -4.92
C ALA A 6 -2.42 0.92 -4.58
N ILE A 7 -1.76 2.04 -4.90
CA ILE A 7 -2.24 3.38 -4.59
C ILE A 7 -2.45 4.12 -5.90
N LEU A 8 -3.64 4.68 -6.01
CA LEU A 8 -4.10 5.38 -7.17
C LEU A 8 -4.07 6.89 -6.90
N PHE A 9 -3.30 7.62 -7.69
CA PHE A 9 -3.24 9.07 -7.59
C PHE A 9 -4.19 9.70 -8.62
N TRP A 10 -5.15 10.52 -8.15
CA TRP A 10 -6.20 11.15 -8.97
C TRP A 10 -6.32 12.69 -8.71
N ARG A 11 -7.16 13.43 -9.47
CA ARG A 11 -6.92 14.68 -10.24
C ARG A 11 -7.90 15.86 -9.95
N CYS A 12 -7.55 17.08 -10.44
CA CYS A 12 -8.34 18.31 -10.83
C CYS A 12 -9.04 19.14 -9.70
N ASP A 13 -9.14 20.48 -9.65
CA ASP A 13 -8.90 21.63 -10.54
C ASP A 13 -8.50 22.89 -9.71
N SER A 14 -7.51 23.65 -10.18
CA SER A 14 -7.12 25.01 -9.76
C SER A 14 -6.63 25.25 -8.32
N ILE A 15 -5.39 25.78 -8.22
CA ILE A 15 -4.70 26.35 -7.05
C ILE A 15 -4.09 25.31 -6.09
N ALA A 16 -2.76 25.18 -6.16
CA ALA A 16 -1.75 24.91 -5.11
C ALA A 16 -1.96 23.87 -3.99
N VAL A 17 -2.95 22.98 -4.05
CA VAL A 17 -3.21 21.96 -3.00
C VAL A 17 -3.19 20.56 -3.61
N LEU A 18 -2.83 19.53 -2.82
CA LEU A 18 -3.05 18.13 -3.17
C LEU A 18 -4.55 17.83 -3.09
N HIS A 19 -5.23 17.52 -4.20
CA HIS A 19 -6.71 17.45 -4.19
C HIS A 19 -7.30 16.06 -3.91
N GLN A 20 -6.71 14.95 -4.40
CA GLN A 20 -7.29 13.63 -4.10
C GLN A 20 -6.26 12.48 -4.16
N VAL A 21 -6.12 11.77 -3.06
CA VAL A 21 -5.38 10.50 -3.01
C VAL A 21 -6.39 9.38 -2.86
N ALA A 22 -6.25 8.31 -3.63
CA ALA A 22 -7.12 7.16 -3.52
C ALA A 22 -6.29 5.88 -3.37
N VAL A 23 -6.80 4.92 -2.61
CA VAL A 23 -6.12 3.64 -2.35
C VAL A 23 -7.01 2.50 -2.82
N TYR A 24 -6.40 1.50 -3.44
CA TYR A 24 -7.14 0.29 -3.77
C TYR A 24 -7.37 -0.51 -2.47
N LYS A 25 -8.62 -0.85 -2.18
CA LYS A 25 -9.04 -1.50 -0.93
C LYS A 25 -8.47 -2.91 -0.76
N ARG A 26 -8.06 -3.54 -1.87
CA ARG A 26 -7.43 -4.86 -1.86
C ARG A 26 -5.92 -4.70 -1.95
N PHE A 27 -5.19 -5.41 -1.11
CA PHE A 27 -3.73 -5.36 -1.06
C PHE A 27 -3.14 -6.75 -1.28
N TRP A 28 -1.83 -6.80 -1.56
CA TRP A 28 -1.11 -8.04 -1.83
C TRP A 28 -0.05 -8.27 -0.77
N LEU A 29 -0.10 -9.44 -0.15
CA LEU A 29 0.85 -9.80 0.88
C LEU A 29 2.07 -10.45 0.25
N ARG A 30 3.24 -10.02 0.71
CA ARG A 30 4.51 -10.69 0.45
C ARG A 30 5.10 -11.20 1.75
N PHE A 31 5.32 -12.50 1.80
CA PHE A 31 5.91 -13.18 2.95
C PHE A 31 7.34 -13.61 2.63
N ALA A 32 8.21 -13.52 3.63
CA ALA A 32 9.47 -14.24 3.62
C ALA A 32 9.20 -15.74 3.76
N ASN A 33 9.99 -16.58 3.11
CA ASN A 33 9.81 -18.04 3.12
C ASN A 33 10.30 -18.66 4.43
N VAL A 34 11.22 -17.98 5.11
CA VAL A 34 11.79 -18.41 6.38
C VAL A 34 11.33 -17.46 7.49
N ALA A 35 11.05 -18.01 8.67
CA ALA A 35 10.70 -17.23 9.85
C ALA A 35 11.81 -16.21 10.19
N PHE A 36 11.40 -14.99 10.49
CA PHE A 36 12.31 -13.89 10.78
C PHE A 36 13.00 -14.05 12.14
N ASP A 37 14.32 -13.88 12.15
CA ASP A 37 15.16 -13.63 13.32
C ASP A 37 16.44 -12.90 12.86
N LEU A 38 17.27 -12.44 13.79
CA LEU A 38 18.50 -11.69 13.44
C LEU A 38 19.72 -12.59 13.13
N THR A 39 19.51 -13.88 12.89
CA THR A 39 20.56 -14.82 12.49
C THR A 39 20.58 -15.01 10.97
N ALA A 40 21.75 -15.36 10.41
CA ALA A 40 21.93 -15.57 8.98
C ALA A 40 21.44 -14.37 8.14
N LEU A 41 22.03 -13.20 8.36
CA LEU A 41 21.67 -11.94 7.67
C LEU A 41 21.88 -12.00 6.15
N ASP A 42 22.68 -12.95 5.69
CA ASP A 42 22.92 -13.28 4.29
C ASP A 42 21.81 -14.14 3.66
N ASN A 43 20.89 -14.70 4.47
CA ASN A 43 19.77 -15.49 3.96
C ASN A 43 18.66 -14.59 3.41
N ILE A 44 18.64 -14.42 2.09
CA ILE A 44 17.66 -13.59 1.38
C ILE A 44 16.22 -14.03 1.67
N GLU A 45 15.94 -15.33 1.67
CA GLU A 45 14.60 -15.89 1.89
C GLU A 45 14.04 -15.64 3.30
N LYS A 46 14.91 -15.26 4.25
CA LYS A 46 14.55 -14.86 5.61
C LYS A 46 14.27 -13.36 5.73
N HIS A 47 15.10 -12.54 5.09
CA HIS A 47 15.11 -11.09 5.30
C HIS A 47 14.39 -10.30 4.21
N PHE A 48 14.12 -10.91 3.06
CA PHE A 48 13.39 -10.31 1.95
C PHE A 48 12.08 -11.08 1.68
N THR A 49 11.08 -10.33 1.22
CA THR A 49 9.73 -10.85 0.94
C THR A 49 9.49 -11.06 -0.56
N VAL A 50 10.43 -10.66 -1.41
CA VAL A 50 10.33 -10.79 -2.88
C VAL A 50 10.90 -12.13 -3.31
N ASN A 51 10.12 -13.19 -3.15
CA ASN A 51 10.48 -14.56 -3.58
C ASN A 51 9.77 -14.97 -4.89
N ASN A 52 9.17 -14.01 -5.60
CA ASN A 52 8.33 -14.25 -6.78
C ASN A 52 9.15 -14.55 -8.06
N TYR A 53 10.47 -14.35 -8.02
CA TYR A 53 11.39 -14.50 -9.15
C TYR A 53 12.40 -15.64 -8.96
N THR A 54 12.22 -16.46 -7.93
CA THR A 54 13.10 -17.55 -7.53
C THR A 54 12.35 -18.88 -7.47
N ASP A 55 13.07 -20.00 -7.52
CA ASP A 55 12.49 -21.34 -7.45
C ASP A 55 12.00 -21.74 -6.03
N SER A 56 12.17 -20.86 -5.05
CA SER A 56 11.94 -21.11 -3.62
C SER A 56 10.46 -21.21 -3.20
N GLY A 57 9.54 -21.03 -4.14
CA GLY A 57 8.11 -21.19 -3.94
C GLY A 57 7.46 -19.95 -3.35
N LEU A 58 6.34 -19.52 -3.92
CA LEU A 58 5.64 -18.31 -3.51
C LEU A 58 4.65 -18.59 -2.38
N LEU A 59 4.87 -17.97 -1.21
CA LEU A 59 3.84 -17.89 -0.18
C LEU A 59 2.82 -16.81 -0.55
N GLN A 60 1.55 -17.20 -0.64
CA GLN A 60 0.46 -16.33 -1.06
C GLN A 60 -0.77 -16.48 -0.16
N MET A 61 -1.48 -15.38 0.05
CA MET A 61 -2.72 -15.30 0.82
C MET A 61 -3.57 -14.15 0.26
N TYR A 62 -4.88 -14.35 0.17
CA TYR A 62 -5.79 -13.25 -0.16
C TYR A 62 -5.89 -12.27 1.00
N TRP A 63 -6.07 -10.98 0.69
CA TRP A 63 -6.14 -9.92 1.70
C TRP A 63 -7.21 -10.20 2.76
N HIS A 64 -8.41 -10.66 2.36
CA HIS A 64 -9.50 -10.93 3.30
C HIS A 64 -9.19 -12.11 4.24
N ASP A 65 -8.50 -13.14 3.76
CA ASP A 65 -8.07 -14.27 4.59
C ASP A 65 -7.03 -13.83 5.62
N PHE A 66 -6.18 -12.90 5.21
CA PHE A 66 -5.21 -12.29 6.09
C PHE A 66 -5.86 -11.44 7.17
N VAL A 67 -6.83 -10.57 6.85
CA VAL A 67 -7.56 -9.78 7.85
C VAL A 67 -8.16 -10.70 8.93
N ILE A 68 -8.84 -11.77 8.51
CA ILE A 68 -9.40 -12.76 9.44
C ILE A 68 -8.32 -13.38 10.32
N LYS A 69 -7.18 -13.79 9.76
CA LYS A 69 -6.08 -14.40 10.53
C LYS A 69 -5.41 -13.39 11.47
N PHE A 70 -5.24 -12.16 11.02
CA PHE A 70 -4.64 -11.07 11.78
C PHE A 70 -5.48 -10.75 13.01
N ASP A 71 -6.79 -10.54 12.84
CA ASP A 71 -7.71 -10.23 13.94
C ASP A 71 -7.81 -11.37 14.95
N ASN A 72 -7.82 -12.62 14.47
CA ASN A 72 -7.80 -13.79 15.36
C ASN A 72 -6.49 -13.91 16.14
N GLN A 73 -5.35 -13.54 15.53
CA GLN A 73 -4.04 -13.61 16.17
C GLN A 73 -3.82 -12.44 17.15
N TYR A 74 -4.40 -11.28 16.88
CA TYR A 74 -4.22 -10.05 17.65
C TYR A 74 -5.58 -9.39 17.95
N PRO A 75 -6.44 -10.00 18.79
CA PRO A 75 -7.80 -9.52 19.01
C PRO A 75 -7.88 -8.14 19.69
N GLU A 76 -6.81 -7.71 20.37
CA GLU A 76 -6.71 -6.37 20.99
C GLU A 76 -6.20 -5.29 20.02
N HIS A 77 -5.82 -5.68 18.80
CA HIS A 77 -5.26 -4.80 17.77
C HIS A 77 -5.88 -5.16 16.41
N PRO A 78 -7.14 -4.78 16.15
CA PRO A 78 -7.82 -5.13 14.90
C PRO A 78 -7.10 -4.54 13.68
N TRP A 79 -7.21 -5.23 12.55
CA TRP A 79 -6.60 -4.79 11.28
C TRP A 79 -7.04 -3.38 10.89
N GLU A 80 -8.30 -3.03 11.14
CA GLU A 80 -8.87 -1.71 10.83
C GLU A 80 -8.02 -0.56 11.40
N ASP A 81 -7.45 -0.71 12.60
CA ASP A 81 -6.60 0.30 13.21
C ASP A 81 -5.26 0.46 12.48
N ALA A 82 -4.69 -0.63 11.99
CA ALA A 82 -3.46 -0.61 11.20
C ALA A 82 -3.74 -0.07 9.78
N GLU A 83 -4.85 -0.47 9.17
CA GLU A 83 -5.30 -0.01 7.85
C GLU A 83 -5.53 1.50 7.83
N LYS A 84 -6.21 2.04 8.84
CA LYS A 84 -6.40 3.48 8.99
C LYS A 84 -5.06 4.21 9.08
N GLN A 85 -4.11 3.70 9.88
CA GLN A 85 -2.78 4.31 9.97
C GLN A 85 -2.01 4.21 8.65
N ILE A 86 -2.18 3.14 7.88
CA ILE A 86 -1.61 3.00 6.53
C ILE A 86 -2.17 4.10 5.63
N TYR A 87 -3.49 4.32 5.63
CA TYR A 87 -4.14 5.36 4.85
C TYR A 87 -3.66 6.76 5.25
N ASP A 88 -3.60 7.05 6.56
CA ASP A 88 -3.08 8.32 7.07
C ASP A 88 -1.62 8.55 6.65
N MET A 89 -0.77 7.52 6.72
CA MET A 89 0.62 7.58 6.28
C MET A 89 0.72 7.88 4.78
N ILE A 90 -0.08 7.20 3.96
CA ILE A 90 -0.12 7.40 2.50
C ILE A 90 -0.50 8.85 2.17
N LEU A 91 -1.57 9.35 2.79
CA LEU A 91 -2.03 10.72 2.58
C LEU A 91 -0.93 11.72 2.93
N GLN A 92 -0.28 11.56 4.09
CA GLN A 92 0.82 12.43 4.54
C GLN A 92 2.01 12.40 3.59
N VAL A 93 2.37 11.23 3.02
CA VAL A 93 3.47 11.11 2.05
C VAL A 93 3.19 11.96 0.81
N PHE A 94 1.99 11.89 0.24
CA PHE A 94 1.64 12.68 -0.94
C PHE A 94 1.43 14.16 -0.62
N GLN A 95 0.91 14.50 0.58
CA GLN A 95 0.85 15.89 1.05
C GLN A 95 2.24 16.49 1.17
N ALA A 96 3.19 15.77 1.77
CA ALA A 96 4.58 16.21 1.85
C ALA A 96 5.21 16.35 0.45
N ALA A 97 5.02 15.35 -0.43
CA ALA A 97 5.59 15.36 -1.78
C ALA A 97 5.09 16.51 -2.65
N THR A 98 3.91 17.07 -2.37
CA THR A 98 3.31 18.20 -3.11
C THR A 98 3.36 19.54 -2.38
N SER A 99 3.97 19.57 -1.19
CA SER A 99 4.08 20.77 -0.36
C SER A 99 5.14 21.78 -0.84
N GLU A 100 6.06 21.34 -1.69
CA GLU A 100 7.19 22.13 -2.19
C GLU A 100 7.13 22.27 -3.72
N ASP A 101 7.75 23.33 -4.25
CA ASP A 101 7.90 23.51 -5.69
C ASP A 101 9.00 22.61 -6.29
N ILE A 102 9.04 22.54 -7.62
CA ILE A 102 10.16 21.94 -8.34
C ILE A 102 11.50 22.63 -7.96
N PRO A 103 12.60 21.89 -7.82
CA PRO A 103 12.79 20.47 -8.14
C PRO A 103 12.51 19.49 -6.99
N THR A 104 12.11 19.97 -5.81
CA THR A 104 12.01 19.15 -4.60
C THR A 104 10.65 18.45 -4.49
N GLY A 105 9.57 19.12 -4.91
CA GLY A 105 8.23 18.58 -4.87
C GLY A 105 7.64 18.21 -6.23
N ILE A 106 6.45 17.63 -6.19
CA ILE A 106 5.64 17.25 -7.34
C ILE A 106 4.63 18.38 -7.57
N PRO A 107 4.80 19.20 -8.64
CA PRO A 107 3.94 20.33 -8.88
C PRO A 107 2.53 19.86 -9.29
N HIS A 108 1.53 20.65 -8.92
CA HIS A 108 0.17 20.42 -9.37
C HIS A 108 0.06 20.55 -10.90
N ASN A 109 -0.48 19.52 -11.55
CA ASN A 109 -0.88 19.59 -12.95
C ASN A 109 -2.21 18.85 -13.13
N PRO A 110 -3.29 19.54 -13.51
CA PRO A 110 -4.60 18.91 -13.67
C PRO A 110 -4.62 17.91 -14.82
N GLN A 111 -3.62 17.81 -15.69
CA GLN A 111 -3.55 16.77 -16.73
C GLN A 111 -2.74 15.55 -16.31
N CYS A 112 -2.02 15.63 -15.18
CA CYS A 112 -1.22 14.52 -14.67
C CYS A 112 -2.05 13.62 -13.74
N LYS A 113 -1.78 12.33 -13.85
CA LYS A 113 -2.31 11.27 -12.99
C LYS A 113 -1.18 10.29 -12.72
N GLY A 114 -1.18 9.70 -11.54
CA GLY A 114 -0.15 8.77 -11.12
C GLY A 114 -0.76 7.45 -10.68
N PHE A 115 -0.03 6.37 -10.94
CA PHE A 115 -0.35 5.07 -10.37
C PHE A 115 0.92 4.54 -9.73
N TYR A 116 0.83 4.23 -8.44
CA TYR A 116 1.99 3.87 -7.63
C TYR A 116 1.70 2.59 -6.86
N GLY A 117 2.68 1.68 -6.79
CA GLY A 117 2.68 0.62 -5.79
C GLY A 117 3.46 1.06 -4.57
N LEU A 118 2.92 0.84 -3.38
CA LEU A 118 3.61 1.13 -2.14
C LEU A 118 3.87 -0.13 -1.35
N ASP A 119 5.12 -0.26 -0.94
CA ASP A 119 5.62 -1.37 -0.16
C ASP A 119 5.65 -0.94 1.31
N VAL A 120 4.78 -1.51 2.13
CA VAL A 120 4.58 -1.11 3.53
C VAL A 120 4.83 -2.28 4.47
N MET A 121 5.65 -2.10 5.50
CA MET A 121 5.78 -3.07 6.59
C MET A 121 5.03 -2.64 7.84
N LEU A 122 4.63 -3.61 8.67
CA LEU A 122 4.13 -3.33 10.02
C LEU A 122 5.20 -3.60 11.07
N GLN A 123 5.33 -2.68 12.02
CA GLN A 123 6.22 -2.79 13.17
C GLN A 123 5.44 -2.62 14.47
N TRP A 124 5.73 -3.47 15.46
CA TRP A 124 5.27 -3.24 16.82
C TRP A 124 6.00 -2.06 17.46
N THR A 125 5.24 -1.09 17.93
CA THR A 125 5.73 0.07 18.67
C THR A 125 5.06 0.14 20.04
N THR A 126 5.63 0.91 20.95
CA THR A 126 5.01 1.23 22.23
C THR A 126 5.19 2.70 22.50
N ARG A 127 4.09 3.46 22.47
CA ARG A 127 4.06 4.90 22.74
C ARG A 127 3.21 5.17 23.97
N ALA A 128 3.76 5.91 24.93
CA ALA A 128 3.06 6.26 26.18
C ALA A 128 2.42 5.07 26.92
N GLY A 129 3.00 3.87 26.80
CA GLY A 129 2.49 2.63 27.42
C GLY A 129 1.46 1.87 26.59
N THR A 130 1.00 2.41 25.46
CA THR A 130 0.11 1.72 24.53
C THR A 130 0.93 1.04 23.44
N LYS A 131 0.69 -0.25 23.23
CA LYS A 131 1.29 -1.03 22.16
C LYS A 131 0.42 -0.92 20.90
N SER A 132 1.03 -0.74 19.74
CA SER A 132 0.32 -0.66 18.45
C SER A 132 1.18 -1.24 17.34
N MET A 133 0.55 -1.72 16.28
CA MET A 133 1.24 -1.97 15.02
C MET A 133 1.18 -0.71 14.18
N GLU A 134 2.35 -0.14 13.88
CA GLU A 134 2.49 1.06 13.06
C GLU A 134 3.04 0.71 11.67
N PRO A 135 2.55 1.35 10.60
CA PRO A 135 3.07 1.17 9.26
C PRO A 135 4.43 1.83 9.08
N GLN A 136 5.27 1.21 8.26
CA GLN A 136 6.61 1.64 7.88
C GLN A 136 6.68 1.61 6.35
N LEU A 137 6.67 2.78 5.73
CA LEU A 137 6.86 2.89 4.28
C LEU A 137 8.28 2.48 3.91
N LEU A 138 8.44 1.56 2.96
CA LEU A 138 9.73 1.18 2.42
C LEU A 138 10.06 1.94 1.14
N GLU A 139 9.15 1.87 0.18
CA GLU A 139 9.32 2.48 -1.13
C GLU A 139 7.99 2.81 -1.81
N VAL A 140 8.06 3.74 -2.77
CA VAL A 140 6.96 4.16 -3.64
C VAL A 140 7.40 3.93 -5.07
N ASN A 141 6.77 2.98 -5.75
CA ASN A 141 7.15 2.53 -7.08
C ASN A 141 6.19 3.10 -8.14
N PHE A 142 6.73 3.78 -9.15
CA PHE A 142 5.96 4.15 -10.34
C PHE A 142 5.98 3.01 -11.36
N GLY A 143 4.82 2.58 -11.84
CA GLY A 143 4.73 1.52 -12.85
C GLY A 143 4.97 0.11 -12.31
N SER A 144 4.40 -0.20 -11.15
CA SER A 144 4.52 -1.52 -10.50
C SER A 144 4.01 -2.67 -11.37
N ASP A 145 4.61 -3.86 -11.20
CA ASP A 145 4.14 -5.09 -11.84
C ASP A 145 2.78 -5.52 -11.23
N CYS A 146 1.72 -5.39 -12.01
CA CYS A 146 0.36 -5.73 -11.61
C CYS A 146 -0.11 -7.09 -12.14
N LYS A 147 0.78 -7.96 -12.64
CA LYS A 147 0.37 -9.26 -13.21
C LYS A 147 -0.48 -10.07 -12.24
N ARG A 148 -0.04 -10.20 -10.99
CA ARG A 148 -0.78 -10.94 -9.94
C ARG A 148 -2.09 -10.26 -9.56
N ALA A 149 -2.14 -8.92 -9.57
CA ALA A 149 -3.35 -8.17 -9.32
C ALA A 149 -4.44 -8.53 -10.34
N CYS A 150 -4.08 -8.56 -11.63
CA CYS A 150 -4.97 -8.94 -12.72
C CYS A 150 -5.37 -10.42 -12.71
N GLU A 151 -4.46 -11.32 -12.32
CA GLU A 151 -4.75 -12.75 -12.22
C GLU A 151 -5.76 -13.05 -11.10
N TYR A 152 -5.67 -12.34 -9.97
CA TYR A 152 -6.55 -12.55 -8.83
C TYR A 152 -7.86 -11.80 -8.98
N TYR A 153 -7.80 -10.60 -9.57
CA TYR A 153 -8.91 -9.66 -9.68
C TYR A 153 -8.95 -9.09 -11.10
N PRO A 154 -9.66 -9.75 -12.04
CA PRO A 154 -9.76 -9.30 -13.43
C PRO A 154 -10.31 -7.87 -13.59
N GLU A 155 -11.07 -7.38 -12.61
CA GLU A 155 -11.62 -6.03 -12.55
C GLU A 155 -10.61 -4.96 -12.11
N PHE A 156 -9.40 -5.34 -11.66
CA PHE A 156 -8.41 -4.44 -11.06
C PHE A 156 -8.14 -3.17 -11.88
N PHE A 157 -7.83 -3.33 -13.17
CA PHE A 157 -7.59 -2.18 -14.04
C PHE A 157 -8.87 -1.44 -14.42
N ASN A 158 -10.04 -2.10 -14.43
CA ASN A 158 -11.29 -1.39 -14.66
C ASN A 158 -11.58 -0.42 -13.51
N ASP A 159 -11.45 -0.89 -12.26
CA ASP A 159 -11.62 -0.04 -11.07
C ASP A 159 -10.62 1.11 -11.05
N ILE A 160 -9.34 0.81 -11.34
CA ILE A 160 -8.31 1.84 -11.46
C ILE A 160 -8.70 2.85 -12.52
N LEU A 161 -8.96 2.43 -13.76
CA LEU A 161 -9.20 3.32 -14.89
C LEU A 161 -10.54 4.07 -14.79
N SER A 162 -11.55 3.53 -14.12
CA SER A 162 -12.80 4.24 -13.80
C SER A 162 -12.50 5.44 -12.90
N VAL A 163 -11.76 5.21 -11.81
CA VAL A 163 -11.29 6.31 -10.99
C VAL A 163 -10.27 7.16 -11.76
N MET A 164 -9.47 6.57 -12.68
CA MET A 164 -8.35 7.17 -13.42
C MET A 164 -8.63 7.87 -14.75
N PHE A 165 -9.84 7.77 -15.28
CA PHE A 165 -10.28 8.60 -16.40
C PHE A 165 -11.73 9.09 -16.33
N LEU A 166 -12.57 8.53 -15.46
CA LEU A 166 -14.01 8.81 -15.42
C LEU A 166 -14.48 9.50 -14.14
N ASP A 167 -13.61 9.71 -13.13
CA ASP A 167 -13.99 10.26 -11.82
C ASP A 167 -15.01 9.38 -11.06
N GLU A 168 -15.07 8.09 -11.37
CA GLU A 168 -16.05 7.15 -10.80
C GLU A 168 -15.44 6.29 -9.70
N THR A 169 -15.81 6.53 -8.44
CA THR A 169 -15.35 5.73 -7.29
C THR A 169 -16.42 4.78 -6.75
N GLU A 170 -17.70 5.06 -7.02
CA GLU A 170 -18.82 4.25 -6.53
C GLU A 170 -18.84 2.89 -7.24
N GLY A 171 -19.03 1.80 -6.48
CA GLY A 171 -19.02 0.44 -7.03
C GLY A 171 -17.62 -0.13 -7.35
N HIS A 172 -16.55 0.65 -7.15
CA HIS A 172 -15.18 0.23 -7.37
C HIS A 172 -14.45 -0.06 -6.05
N ASN A 173 -13.41 -0.92 -6.08
CA ASN A 173 -12.64 -1.31 -4.90
C ASN A 173 -11.61 -0.23 -4.50
N VAL A 174 -12.03 1.03 -4.42
CA VAL A 174 -11.17 2.18 -4.11
C VAL A 174 -11.72 2.93 -2.90
N ALA A 175 -10.84 3.45 -2.05
CA ALA A 175 -11.15 4.40 -0.99
C ALA A 175 -10.44 5.72 -1.29
N VAL A 176 -11.18 6.82 -1.25
CA VAL A 176 -10.61 8.17 -1.32
C VAL A 176 -10.14 8.55 0.09
N LEU A 177 -8.94 9.10 0.19
CA LEU A 177 -8.35 9.56 1.44
C LEU A 177 -8.66 11.06 1.63
N GLU A 178 -9.05 11.43 2.85
CA GLU A 178 -9.40 12.80 3.26
C GLU A 178 -8.49 13.30 4.39
#